data_AF-A0A359LK45-F1
#
_entry.id   AF-A0A359LK45-F1
#
_cell.length_a   1.000
_cell.length_b   1.000
_cell.length_c   1.000
_cell.angle_alpha   90.00
_cell.angle_beta   90.00
_cell.angle_gamma   90.00
#
_symmetry.space_group_name_H-M   'P 1'
#
loop_
_entity.id
_entity.type
_entity.pdbx_description
1 polymer ?
#
loop_
_entity_poly.entity_id
_entity_poly.type
_entity_poly.pdbx_seq_one_letter_code
_entity_poly.pdbx_strand_id
1 'polypeptide(L)' 'MIKLTPEVFSEVMNKLSEAYEKEISKERAKIYYEVLKDEIDNQDMQRMLPILLRECKHYPTVADIMSAVRDIDYMPKLK' A
#
# COMPACT_ATOMS: atom_id res chain seq x y z
N MET A 1 4.52 -11.86 -12.86
CA MET A 1 4.16 -10.70 -12.03
C MET A 1 2.93 -10.06 -12.63
N ILE A 2 1.83 -10.00 -11.86
CA ILE A 2 0.62 -9.29 -12.29
C ILE A 2 0.80 -7.85 -11.84
N LYS A 3 0.96 -6.93 -12.81
CA LYS A 3 1.10 -5.49 -12.53
C LYS A 3 -0.01 -4.97 -11.63
N LEU A 4 0.30 -3.94 -10.83
CA LEU A 4 -0.68 -3.29 -9.97
C LEU A 4 -1.81 -2.65 -10.78
N THR A 5 -3.03 -3.13 -10.60
CA THR A 5 -4.22 -2.60 -11.29
C THR A 5 -4.88 -1.48 -10.48
N PRO A 6 -5.60 -0.55 -11.13
CA PRO A 6 -6.31 0.53 -10.44
C PRO A 6 -7.34 0.02 -9.43
N GLU A 7 -7.95 -1.14 -9.68
CA GLU A 7 -8.97 -1.74 -8.82
C GLU A 7 -8.38 -2.20 -7.49
N VAL A 8 -7.26 -2.96 -7.54
CA VAL A 8 -6.58 -3.44 -6.32
C VAL A 8 -6.00 -2.27 -5.54
N PHE A 9 -5.40 -1.30 -6.23
CA PHE A 9 -4.92 -0.09 -5.58
C PHE A 9 -6.07 0.63 -4.84
N SER A 10 -7.18 0.87 -5.53
CA SER A 10 -8.34 1.57 -4.97
C SER A 10 -8.95 0.83 -3.79
N GLU A 11 -9.06 -0.50 -3.86
CA GLU A 11 -9.54 -1.34 -2.75
C GLU A 11 -8.66 -1.16 -1.49
N VAL A 12 -7.33 -1.22 -1.64
CA VAL A 12 -6.41 -1.08 -0.52
C VAL A 12 -6.41 0.33 0.05
N MET A 13 -6.44 1.35 -0.82
CA MET A 13 -6.51 2.75 -0.38
C MET A 13 -7.82 3.07 0.35
N ASN A 14 -8.94 2.44 -0.04
CA ASN A 14 -10.20 2.56 0.68
C ASN A 14 -10.10 1.96 2.08
N LYS A 15 -9.53 0.75 2.22
CA LYS A 15 -9.31 0.12 3.54
C LYS A 15 -8.42 0.97 4.45
N LEU A 16 -7.36 1.58 3.91
CA LEU A 16 -6.54 2.53 4.66
C LEU A 16 -7.35 3.76 5.06
N SER A 17 -8.16 4.30 4.15
CA SER A 17 -8.98 5.48 4.44
C SER A 17 -10.02 5.24 5.55
N GLU A 18 -10.64 4.05 5.55
CA GLU A 18 -11.52 3.60 6.63
C GLU A 18 -10.75 3.45 7.96
N ALA A 19 -9.60 2.77 7.95
CA ALA A 19 -8.84 2.49 9.17
C ALA A 19 -8.25 3.73 9.85
N TYR A 20 -7.89 4.76 9.07
CA TYR A 20 -7.34 6.02 9.58
C TYR A 20 -8.39 7.14 9.68
N GLU A 21 -9.66 6.84 9.43
CA GLU A 21 -10.77 7.81 9.39
C GLU A 21 -10.42 9.05 8.54
N LYS A 22 -9.77 8.82 7.40
CA LYS A 22 -9.19 9.88 6.57
C LYS A 22 -9.28 9.58 5.10
N GLU A 23 -9.93 10.47 4.36
CA GLU A 23 -9.92 10.43 2.90
C GLU A 23 -8.68 11.15 2.33
N ILE A 24 -8.10 10.57 1.28
CA ILE A 24 -7.11 11.25 0.46
C ILE A 24 -7.77 11.87 -0.77
N SER A 25 -7.26 13.01 -1.23
CA SER A 25 -7.75 13.63 -2.45
C SER A 25 -7.51 12.72 -3.66
N LYS A 26 -8.38 12.82 -4.68
CA LYS A 26 -8.22 12.11 -5.95
C LYS A 26 -6.86 12.37 -6.61
N GLU A 27 -6.36 13.59 -6.50
CA GLU A 27 -5.04 13.98 -7.02
C GLU A 27 -3.91 13.24 -6.29
N ARG A 28 -3.98 13.17 -4.96
CA ARG A 28 -2.99 12.42 -4.16
C ARG A 28 -3.05 10.93 -4.45
N ALA A 29 -4.25 10.36 -4.55
CA ALA A 29 -4.44 8.96 -4.93
C ALA A 29 -3.83 8.65 -6.31
N LYS A 30 -4.03 9.56 -7.28
CA LYS A 30 -3.42 9.45 -8.61
C LYS A 30 -1.89 9.47 -8.54
N ILE A 31 -1.30 10.39 -7.77
CA ILE A 31 0.16 10.46 -7.59
C ILE A 31 0.69 9.15 -6.99
N TYR A 32 0.02 8.62 -5.97
CA TYR A 32 0.40 7.36 -5.34
C TYR A 32 0.37 6.21 -6.36
N TYR A 33 -0.71 6.10 -7.13
CA TYR A 33 -0.85 5.04 -8.14
C TYR A 33 0.23 5.14 -9.22
N GLU A 34 0.50 6.33 -9.75
CA GLU A 34 1.50 6.53 -10.80
C GLU A 34 2.92 6.15 -10.35
N VAL A 35 3.26 6.35 -9.08
CA VAL A 35 4.57 5.94 -8.54
C VAL A 35 4.62 4.43 -8.27
N LEU A 36 3.54 3.83 -7.77
CA LEU A 36 3.53 2.44 -7.33
C LEU A 36 3.31 1.42 -8.46
N LYS A 37 2.60 1.81 -9.53
CA LYS A 37 2.08 0.86 -10.54
C LYS A 37 3.12 0.04 -11.29
N ASP A 38 4.34 0.56 -11.40
CA ASP A 38 5.46 -0.11 -12.08
C ASP A 38 6.51 -0.66 -11.11
N GLU A 39 6.39 -0.34 -9.82
CA GLU A 39 7.33 -0.73 -8.77
C GLU A 39 6.86 -1.97 -7.99
N ILE A 40 5.55 -2.13 -7.82
CA ILE A 40 4.97 -3.23 -7.05
C ILE A 40 3.81 -3.89 -7.81
N ASP A 41 3.48 -5.11 -7.40
CA ASP A 41 2.45 -5.91 -8.04
C ASP A 41 1.17 -5.98 -7.17
N ASN A 42 0.09 -6.57 -7.71
CA ASN A 42 -1.19 -6.66 -6.96
C ASN A 42 -1.05 -7.39 -5.61
N GLN A 43 -0.22 -8.42 -5.56
CA GLN A 43 -0.02 -9.23 -4.37
C GLN A 43 0.77 -8.44 -3.33
N ASP A 44 1.79 -7.68 -3.75
CA ASP A 44 2.55 -6.80 -2.86
C ASP A 44 1.65 -5.75 -2.21
N MET A 45 0.81 -5.09 -3.01
CA MET A 45 -0.14 -4.08 -2.54
C MET A 45 -1.12 -4.64 -1.49
N GLN A 46 -1.59 -5.87 -1.67
CA GLN A 46 -2.48 -6.51 -0.69
C GLN A 46 -1.75 -6.94 0.57
N ARG A 47 -0.53 -7.45 0.44
CA ARG A 47 0.27 -7.96 1.57
C ARG A 47 0.85 -6.86 2.44
N MET A 48 1.07 -5.65 1.90
CA MET A 48 1.56 -4.51 2.70
C MET A 48 0.50 -3.95 3.65
N LEU A 49 -0.79 -4.11 3.33
CA LEU A 49 -1.89 -3.54 4.11
C LEU A 49 -1.81 -3.88 5.62
N PRO A 50 -1.73 -5.15 6.04
CA PRO A 50 -1.62 -5.48 7.46
C PRO A 50 -0.34 -4.95 8.12
N ILE A 51 0.74 -4.74 7.36
CA ILE A 51 1.99 -4.17 7.89
C ILE A 51 1.79 -2.70 8.18
N LEU A 52 1.26 -1.93 7.22
CA LEU A 52 0.99 -0.50 7.39
C LEU A 52 0.01 -0.26 8.54
N LEU A 53 -1.07 -1.02 8.63
CA LEU A 53 -2.04 -0.89 9.72
C LEU A 53 -1.44 -1.17 11.10
N ARG A 54 -0.41 -2.02 11.18
CA ARG A 54 0.29 -2.34 12.43
C ARG A 54 1.35 -1.29 12.79
N GLU A 55 2.09 -0.82 11.80
CA GLU A 55 3.34 -0.09 12.02
C GLU A 55 3.22 1.42 11.80
N CYS A 56 2.32 1.86 10.94
CA CYS A 56 2.12 3.27 10.65
C CYS A 56 1.12 3.89 11.65
N LYS A 57 1.60 4.83 12.46
CA LYS A 57 0.74 5.64 13.36
C LYS A 57 -0.11 6.68 12.62
N HIS A 58 0.28 7.02 11.40
CA HIS A 58 -0.36 8.02 10.56
C HIS A 58 -0.67 7.43 9.19
N TYR A 59 -1.55 8.08 8.45
CA TYR A 59 -1.89 7.67 7.09
C TYR A 59 -0.62 7.52 6.24
N PRO A 60 -0.41 6.37 5.58
CA PRO A 60 0.85 6.06 4.93
C PRO A 60 1.15 6.95 3.72
N THR A 61 2.44 7.23 3.55
CA THR A 61 3.02 7.83 2.35
C THR A 61 3.38 6.76 1.33
N VAL A 62 3.72 7.17 0.10
CA VAL A 62 4.28 6.25 -0.91
C VAL A 62 5.55 5.57 -0.40
N ALA A 63 6.38 6.30 0.35
CA ALA A 63 7.61 5.75 0.92
C ALA A 63 7.31 4.67 1.97
N ASP A 64 6.30 4.88 2.82
CA ASP A 64 5.86 3.88 3.81
C ASP A 64 5.36 2.61 3.11
N ILE A 65 4.56 2.77 2.05
CA ILE A 65 4.08 1.64 1.22
C ILE A 65 5.27 0.86 0.63
N MET A 66 6.22 1.54 0.02
CA MET A 66 7.41 0.91 -0.57
C MET A 66 8.29 0.22 0.48
N SER A 67 8.41 0.79 1.68
CA SER A 67 9.13 0.15 2.79
C SER A 67 8.44 -1.13 3.21
N ALA A 68 7.12 -1.08 3.45
CA ALA A 68 6.35 -2.24 3.84
C ALA A 68 6.43 -3.37 2.81
N VAL A 69 6.44 -3.05 1.50
CA VAL A 69 6.63 -4.05 0.45
C VAL A 69 8.02 -4.70 0.53
N ARG A 70 9.09 -3.92 0.72
CA ARG A 70 10.44 -4.49 0.90
C ARG A 70 10.50 -5.37 2.14
N ASP A 71 9.88 -4.96 3.24
CA ASP A 71 9.88 -5.72 4.49
C ASP A 71 9.17 -7.09 4.33
N ILE A 72 8.21 -7.22 3.41
CA ILE A 72 7.61 -8.52 3.06
C ILE A 72 8.65 -9.48 2.49
N ASP A 73 9.53 -9.00 1.63
CA ASP A 73 10.58 -9.80 1.00
C ASP A 73 11.71 -10.15 1.99
N TYR A 74 11.94 -9.26 2.97
CA TYR A 74 12.95 -9.43 4.01
C TYR A 74 12.45 -10.09 5.30
N MET A 75 11.18 -10.51 5.38
CA MET A 75 10.68 -11.35 6.48
C MET A 75 10.83 -12.85 6.12
N PRO A 76 11.96 -13.52 6.45
CA PRO A 76 11.97 -14.97 6.47
C PRO A 76 11.04 -15.41 7.58
N LYS A 77 9.82 -15.84 7.19
CA LYS A 77 8.82 -16.55 8.02
C LYS A 77 9.13 -16.49 9.51
N LEU A 78 8.75 -15.41 10.19
CA LEU A 78 8.68 -15.44 11.65
C LEU A 78 7.66 -16.54 12.00
N LYS A 79 8.21 -17.69 12.39
CA LYS A 79 7.50 -18.89 12.81
C LYS A 79 6.80 -18.67 14.14
#